data_AF-N6VIT4-F1
#
_entry.id   AF-N6VIT4-F1
#
_cell.length_a   1.000
_cell.length_b   1.000
_cell.length_c   1.000
_cell.angle_alpha   90.00
_cell.angle_beta   90.00
_cell.angle_gamma   90.00
#
_symmetry.space_group_name_H-M   'P 1'
#
loop_
_entity.id
_entity.type
_entity.pdbx_description
1 polymer ?
#
loop_
_entity_poly.entity_id
_entity_poly.type
_entity_poly.pdbx_seq_one_letter_code
_entity_poly.pdbx_strand_id
1 'polypeptide(L)' 'MTWWKKKTMAAFAAFFMTLAKIFRFGKKVEQRKRTEKTLKIAITRLEVEDEVNKKSDVDVRSDLSEWVRKK' A
#
# COMPACT_ATOMS: atom_id res chain seq x y z
N MET A 1 -38.99 6.03 -34.94
CA MET A 1 -37.51 6.08 -34.91
C MET A 1 -36.93 6.68 -33.62
N THR A 2 -37.46 7.79 -33.10
CA THR A 2 -36.88 8.55 -31.97
C THR A 2 -36.93 7.85 -30.61
N TRP A 3 -37.94 7.00 -30.36
CA TRP A 3 -38.10 6.33 -29.06
C TRP A 3 -37.07 5.22 -28.80
N TRP A 4 -36.73 4.46 -29.84
CA TRP A 4 -35.67 3.45 -29.79
C TRP A 4 -34.29 4.07 -29.55
N LYS A 5 -33.97 5.18 -30.23
CA LYS A 5 -32.73 5.93 -30.01
C LYS A 5 -32.58 6.45 -28.57
N LYS A 6 -33.68 6.85 -27.93
CA LYS A 6 -33.67 7.28 -26.52
C LYS A 6 -33.41 6.10 -25.58
N LYS A 7 -34.02 4.95 -25.82
CA LYS A 7 -33.80 3.74 -25.00
C LYS A 7 -32.37 3.21 -25.12
N THR A 8 -31.79 3.20 -26.32
CA THR A 8 -30.40 2.77 -26.50
C THR A 8 -29.42 3.73 -25.84
N MET A 9 -29.60 5.05 -25.99
CA MET A 9 -28.83 6.06 -25.24
C MET A 9 -28.90 5.86 -23.72
N ALA A 10 -30.10 5.61 -23.19
CA ALA A 10 -30.28 5.35 -21.77
C ALA A 10 -29.58 4.05 -21.31
N ALA A 11 -29.64 2.99 -22.11
CA ALA A 11 -28.93 1.74 -21.83
C ALA A 11 -27.40 1.94 -21.82
N PHE A 12 -26.86 2.67 -22.81
CA PHE A 12 -25.43 3.01 -22.83
C PHE A 12 -25.03 3.87 -21.63
N ALA A 13 -25.82 4.89 -21.27
CA ALA A 13 -25.54 5.71 -20.11
C ALA A 13 -25.50 4.88 -18.81
N ALA A 14 -26.46 3.98 -18.60
CA ALA A 14 -26.47 3.08 -17.45
C ALA A 14 -25.26 2.13 -17.42
N PHE A 15 -24.86 1.61 -18.59
CA PHE A 15 -23.68 0.76 -18.73
C PHE A 15 -22.38 1.50 -18.33
N PHE A 16 -22.16 2.70 -18.88
CA PHE A 16 -20.97 3.50 -18.56
C PHE A 16 -20.97 4.01 -17.12
N MET A 17 -22.12 4.37 -16.55
CA MET A 17 -22.21 4.72 -15.12
C MET A 17 -21.81 3.55 -14.23
N THR A 18 -22.22 2.33 -14.59
CA THR A 18 -21.86 1.11 -13.85
C THR A 18 -20.36 0.84 -13.94
N LEU A 19 -19.78 0.92 -15.13
CA LEU A 19 -18.32 0.79 -15.33
C LEU A 19 -17.53 1.84 -14.55
N ALA A 20 -17.94 3.11 -14.60
CA ALA A 20 -17.27 4.19 -13.88
C ALA A 20 -17.30 3.96 -12.36
N LYS A 21 -18.40 3.41 -11.85
CA LYS A 21 -18.52 3.08 -10.42
C LYS A 21 -17.57 1.95 -10.04
N ILE A 22 -17.52 0.86 -10.81
CA ILE A 22 -16.59 -0.26 -10.58
C ILE A 22 -15.14 0.20 -10.65
N PHE A 23 -14.79 0.99 -11.66
CA PHE A 23 -13.44 1.53 -11.82
C PHE A 23 -13.02 2.42 -10.64
N ARG A 24 -13.93 3.30 -10.18
CA ARG A 24 -13.70 4.11 -8.97
C ARG A 24 -13.48 3.25 -7.73
N PHE A 25 -14.25 2.18 -7.56
CA PHE A 25 -14.06 1.24 -6.45
C PHE A 25 -12.70 0.54 -6.53
N GLY A 26 -12.32 0.03 -7.71
CA GLY A 26 -11.01 -0.57 -7.93
C GLY A 26 -9.87 0.40 -7.61
N LYS A 27 -9.95 1.65 -8.07
CA LYS A 27 -8.95 2.69 -7.78
C LYS A 27 -8.82 2.97 -6.28
N LYS A 28 -9.93 3.02 -5.53
CA LYS A 28 -9.89 3.21 -4.07
C LYS A 28 -9.23 2.03 -3.36
N VAL A 29 -9.49 0.81 -3.79
CA VAL A 29 -8.86 -0.40 -3.24
C VAL A 29 -7.35 -0.36 -3.48
N GLU A 30 -6.93 -0.03 -4.70
CA GLU A 30 -5.49 0.07 -5.02
C GLU A 30 -4.79 1.17 -4.21
N GLN A 31 -5.43 2.34 -4.06
CA GLN A 31 -4.92 3.42 -3.23
C GLN A 31 -4.76 2.98 -1.77
N ARG A 32 -5.77 2.34 -1.17
CA ARG A 32 -5.66 1.79 0.19
C ARG A 32 -4.50 0.81 0.31
N LYS A 33 -4.35 -0.10 -0.64
CA LYS A 33 -3.27 -1.10 -0.64
C LYS A 33 -1.89 -0.46 -0.72
N ARG A 34 -1.73 0.62 -1.50
CA ARG A 34 -0.48 1.41 -1.56
C ARG A 34 -0.22 2.16 -0.25
N THR A 35 -1.25 2.77 0.35
CA THR A 35 -1.14 3.46 1.64
C THR A 35 -0.76 2.48 2.75
N GLU A 36 -1.43 1.33 2.85
CA GLU A 36 -1.12 0.27 3.82
C GLU A 36 0.31 -0.24 3.66
N LYS A 37 0.76 -0.48 2.41
CA LYS A 37 2.15 -0.88 2.15
C LYS A 37 3.14 0.18 2.62
N THR A 38 2.87 1.46 2.32
CA THR A 38 3.71 2.58 2.73
C THR A 38 3.76 2.71 4.25
N LEU A 39 2.61 2.57 4.90
CA LEU A 39 2.48 2.64 6.35
C LEU A 39 3.23 1.48 7.02
N LYS A 40 3.10 0.26 6.49
CA LYS A 40 3.84 -0.91 6.99
C LYS A 40 5.35 -0.69 6.88
N ILE A 41 5.83 -0.14 5.77
CA ILE A 41 7.26 0.19 5.60
C ILE A 41 7.70 1.24 6.61
N ALA A 42 6.89 2.27 6.86
CA ALA A 42 7.21 3.31 7.83
C ALA A 42 7.28 2.75 9.27
N ILE A 43 6.34 1.88 9.66
CA ILE A 43 6.37 1.20 10.97
C ILE A 43 7.64 0.36 11.09
N THR A 44 7.94 -0.49 10.10
CA THR A 44 9.14 -1.33 10.15
C THR A 44 10.42 -0.50 10.21
N ARG A 45 10.49 0.63 9.49
CA ARG A 45 11.64 1.55 9.62
C ARG A 45 11.75 2.13 11.02
N LEU A 46 10.63 2.59 11.59
CA LEU A 46 10.62 3.15 12.93
C LEU A 46 11.02 2.12 13.99
N GLU A 47 10.56 0.88 13.87
CA GLU A 47 10.93 -0.22 14.77
C GLU A 47 12.42 -0.56 14.68
N VAL A 48 12.98 -0.62 13.47
CA VAL A 48 14.42 -0.82 13.26
C VAL A 48 15.23 0.36 13.82
N GLU A 49 14.78 1.59 13.59
CA GLU A 49 15.45 2.79 14.12
C GLU A 49 15.41 2.81 15.65
N ASP A 50 14.30 2.44 16.29
CA ASP A 50 14.20 2.31 17.74
C ASP A 50 15.14 1.23 18.30
N GLU A 51 15.19 0.05 17.65
CA GLU A 51 16.10 -1.02 18.05
C GLU A 51 17.58 -0.60 17.95
N VAL A 52 17.95 0.04 16.84
CA VAL A 52 19.30 0.58 16.63
C VAL A 52 19.62 1.65 17.68
N ASN A 53 18.69 2.56 17.95
CA ASN A 53 18.90 3.64 18.90
C ASN A 53 18.96 3.15 20.36
N LYS A 54 18.34 2.01 20.65
CA LYS A 54 18.40 1.36 21.96
C LYS A 54 19.71 0.59 22.19
N LYS A 55 20.35 0.10 21.12
CA LYS A 55 21.66 -0.54 21.22
C LYS A 55 22.73 0.49 21.59
N SER A 56 23.49 0.23 22.65
CA SER A 56 24.63 1.06 23.00
C SER A 56 25.85 0.69 22.15
N ASP A 57 26.79 1.64 21.95
CA ASP A 57 28.05 1.39 21.22
C ASP A 57 28.83 0.20 21.82
N VAL A 58 28.74 0.01 23.14
CA VAL A 58 29.37 -1.09 23.86
C VAL A 58 28.75 -2.43 23.48
N ASP A 59 27.42 -2.51 23.41
CA ASP A 59 26.72 -3.74 22.99
C ASP A 59 27.03 -4.09 21.54
N VAL A 60 27.03 -3.10 20.64
CA VAL A 60 27.38 -3.30 19.23
C VAL A 60 28.82 -3.82 19.10
N ARG A 61 29.78 -3.25 19.84
CA ARG A 61 31.18 -3.70 19.82
C ARG A 61 31.36 -5.09 20.41
N SER A 62 30.58 -5.45 21.42
CA SER A 62 30.57 -6.78 22.02
C SER A 62 30.07 -7.82 21.01
N ASP A 63 28.91 -7.59 20.40
CA ASP A 63 28.31 -8.46 19.39
C ASP A 63 29.25 -8.68 18.19
N LEU A 64 29.88 -7.59 17.70
CA LEU A 64 30.84 -7.67 16.58
C LEU A 64 32.07 -8.49 16.95
N SER A 65 32.59 -8.29 18.17
CA SER A 65 33.78 -8.99 18.66
C SER A 65 33.50 -10.48 18.84
N GLU A 66 32.32 -10.86 19.33
CA GLU A 66 31.88 -12.26 19.43
C GLU A 66 31.75 -12.90 18.04
N TRP A 67 31.17 -12.19 17.07
CA TRP A 67 31.03 -12.68 15.70
C TRP A 67 32.38 -12.95 15.03
N VAL A 68 33.33 -12.03 15.14
CA VAL A 68 34.70 -12.22 14.62
C VAL A 68 35.38 -13.42 15.28
N ARG A 69 35.16 -13.63 16.58
CA ARG A 69 35.77 -14.75 17.33
C ARG A 69 35.16 -16.11 17.02
N LYS A 70 33.90 -16.15 16.58
CA LYS A 70 33.19 -17.37 16.15
C LYS A 70 33.43 -17.73 14.68
N LYS A 71 34.11 -16.88 13.93
CA LYS A 71 34.50 -17.10 12.53
C LYS A 71 35.87 -17.77 12.45
#